data_AF-A0A378LU15-F1
#
_entry.id   AF-A0A378LU15-F1
#
_cell.length_a   1.000
_cell.length_b   1.000
_cell.length_c   1.000
_cell.angle_alpha   90.00
_cell.angle_beta   90.00
_cell.angle_gamma   90.00
#
_symmetry.space_group_name_H-M   'P 1'
#
loop_
_entity.id
_entity.type
_entity.pdbx_description
1 polymer ?
#
loop_
_entity_poly.entity_id
_entity_poly.type
_entity_poly.pdbx_seq_one_letter_code
_entity_poly.pdbx_strand_id
1 'polypeptide(L)'
;MKSMILFLKRFQLYREFFSCPPDPKNLFYAGKTAVNSEADSYSVNSLATLKELLVQEKETIFRFLVDTSGKLWFAFETRPHNKAPKHFQMTGDPLETACCLTAGNIKFKDKSGTTLKNISHRSGDFHPSFLSLRWVMAALLINEDVLPFKLPKFIVIKEIRNRKIYRHVWSLRKLKKWLKSFSHNEALINQLRQPNLSSKTVHYEATKYLTETTAPLCAKKVKEYEKAVNY
;
A
#
# COMPACT_ATOMS: atom_id res chain seq x y z
N MET A 1 30.37 -15.21 -1.60
CA MET A 1 29.14 -16.02 -1.77
C MET A 1 27.82 -15.29 -1.46
N LYS A 2 27.57 -14.77 -0.25
CA LYS A 2 26.28 -14.10 0.10
C LYS A 2 25.92 -12.90 -0.81
N SER A 3 26.91 -12.08 -1.17
CA SER A 3 26.76 -10.93 -2.08
C SER A 3 26.29 -11.34 -3.49
N MET A 4 26.86 -12.42 -4.06
CA MET A 4 26.52 -12.94 -5.39
C MET A 4 25.09 -13.50 -5.44
N ILE A 5 24.64 -14.19 -4.39
CA ILE A 5 23.26 -14.70 -4.26
C ILE A 5 22.26 -13.54 -4.17
N LEU A 6 22.59 -12.47 -3.43
CA LEU A 6 21.78 -11.26 -3.33
C LEU A 6 21.68 -10.54 -4.68
N PHE A 7 22.78 -10.46 -5.43
CA PHE A 7 22.81 -9.88 -6.76
C PHE A 7 21.95 -10.67 -7.75
N LEU A 8 22.11 -12.01 -7.79
CA LEU A 8 21.31 -12.90 -8.63
C LEU A 8 19.80 -12.80 -8.32
N LYS A 9 19.42 -12.79 -7.03
CA LYS A 9 18.01 -12.62 -6.63
C LYS A 9 17.44 -11.26 -7.03
N ARG A 10 18.21 -10.18 -6.92
CA ARG A 10 17.77 -8.84 -7.40
C ARG A 10 17.61 -8.81 -8.91
N PHE A 11 18.54 -9.43 -9.63
CA PHE A 11 18.49 -9.52 -11.09
C PHE A 11 17.29 -10.34 -11.56
N GLN A 12 16.97 -11.43 -10.87
CA GLN A 12 15.79 -12.24 -11.12
C GLN A 12 14.50 -11.44 -10.89
N LEU A 13 14.33 -10.80 -9.73
CA LEU A 13 13.14 -10.00 -9.43
C LEU A 13 12.95 -8.84 -10.41
N TYR A 14 14.05 -8.23 -10.84
CA TYR A 14 14.05 -7.22 -11.90
C TYR A 14 13.53 -7.80 -13.22
N ARG A 15 14.04 -8.96 -13.66
CA ARG A 15 13.56 -9.62 -14.87
C ARG A 15 12.09 -9.99 -14.75
N GLU A 16 11.69 -10.54 -13.61
CA GLU A 16 10.29 -10.88 -13.32
C GLU A 16 9.41 -9.65 -13.45
N PHE A 17 9.71 -8.55 -12.76
CA PHE A 17 8.91 -7.32 -12.81
C PHE A 17 8.64 -6.86 -14.26
N PHE A 18 9.66 -6.88 -15.12
CA PHE A 18 9.55 -6.42 -16.50
C PHE A 18 9.11 -7.49 -17.51
N SER A 19 8.87 -8.74 -17.09
CA SER A 19 8.54 -9.86 -17.98
C SER A 19 7.07 -9.92 -18.39
N CYS A 20 6.16 -9.31 -17.64
CA CYS A 20 4.72 -9.38 -17.90
C CYS A 20 3.99 -8.09 -17.48
N PRO A 21 2.76 -7.87 -18.00
CA PRO A 21 1.86 -6.81 -17.54
C PRO A 21 1.41 -7.00 -16.08
N PRO A 22 0.72 -5.99 -15.49
CA PRO A 22 -0.11 -6.20 -14.31
C PRO A 22 -1.11 -7.35 -14.53
N ASP A 23 -1.29 -8.19 -13.51
CA ASP A 23 -2.15 -9.37 -13.58
C ASP A 23 -3.39 -9.17 -12.68
N PRO A 24 -4.61 -9.14 -13.25
CA PRO A 24 -5.83 -8.89 -12.49
C PRO A 24 -6.24 -10.06 -11.59
N LYS A 25 -5.63 -11.24 -11.76
CA LYS A 25 -5.92 -12.42 -10.91
C LYS A 25 -5.34 -12.30 -9.50
N ASN A 26 -4.36 -11.42 -9.30
CA ASN A 26 -3.70 -11.25 -8.00
C ASN A 26 -4.42 -10.19 -7.16
N LEU A 27 -5.46 -10.62 -6.45
CA LEU A 27 -6.15 -9.81 -5.45
C LEU A 27 -5.49 -9.96 -4.07
N PHE A 28 -5.40 -8.86 -3.35
CA PHE A 28 -4.94 -8.81 -1.96
C PHE A 28 -6.09 -8.42 -1.06
N TYR A 29 -6.47 -9.32 -0.16
CA TYR A 29 -7.51 -9.11 0.84
C TYR A 29 -6.90 -8.54 2.11
N ALA A 30 -7.65 -7.68 2.82
CA ALA A 30 -7.18 -7.16 4.08
C ALA A 30 -7.06 -8.30 5.10
N GLY A 31 -5.95 -8.35 5.82
CA GLY A 31 -5.75 -9.32 6.90
C GLY A 31 -6.74 -9.06 8.05
N LYS A 32 -7.15 -10.13 8.73
CA LYS A 32 -8.04 -10.10 9.91
C LYS A 32 -7.38 -9.50 11.16
N THR A 33 -6.34 -8.69 11.01
CA THR A 33 -5.67 -8.08 12.16
C THR A 33 -6.64 -7.11 12.80
N ALA A 34 -7.11 -7.39 14.02
CA ALA A 34 -7.98 -6.51 14.77
C ALA A 34 -7.33 -5.14 14.87
N VAL A 35 -7.97 -4.13 14.30
CA VAL A 35 -7.53 -2.76 14.47
C VAL A 35 -8.73 -1.97 14.95
N ASN A 36 -8.63 -1.41 16.15
CA ASN A 36 -9.57 -0.38 16.59
C ASN A 36 -9.63 0.68 15.48
N SER A 37 -10.76 0.76 14.79
CA SER A 37 -11.16 1.94 14.05
C SER A 37 -12.21 2.61 14.90
N GLU A 38 -11.90 3.81 15.38
CA GLU A 38 -12.96 4.71 15.80
C GLU A 38 -13.85 5.00 14.59
N ALA A 39 -15.12 5.30 14.84
CA ALA A 39 -16.00 5.81 13.79
C ALA A 39 -15.36 7.06 13.19
N ASP A 40 -15.27 7.11 11.87
CA ASP A 40 -14.64 8.23 11.18
C ASP A 40 -15.01 8.28 9.70
N SER A 41 -14.82 9.46 9.12
CA SER A 41 -15.02 9.71 7.70
C SER A 41 -13.72 10.19 7.08
N TYR A 42 -13.30 9.56 5.99
CA TYR A 42 -12.04 9.89 5.33
C TYR A 42 -12.28 10.35 3.90
N SER A 43 -11.65 11.45 3.53
CA SER A 43 -11.54 11.84 2.13
C SER A 43 -10.43 11.03 1.46
N VAL A 44 -10.74 10.48 0.29
CA VAL A 44 -9.84 9.68 -0.54
C VAL A 44 -9.83 10.29 -1.94
N ASN A 45 -8.66 10.77 -2.36
CA ASN A 45 -8.48 11.49 -3.61
C ASN A 45 -8.20 10.52 -4.76
N SER A 46 -8.74 10.80 -5.93
CA SER A 46 -8.36 10.11 -7.17
C SER A 46 -7.00 10.63 -7.67
N LEU A 47 -6.51 10.10 -8.80
CA LEU A 47 -5.35 10.71 -9.46
C LEU A 47 -5.60 12.15 -9.90
N ALA A 48 -6.82 12.46 -10.36
CA ALA A 48 -7.17 13.80 -10.84
C ALA A 48 -7.24 14.83 -9.71
N THR A 49 -7.72 14.40 -8.53
CA THR A 49 -7.82 15.27 -7.35
C THR A 49 -6.60 15.18 -6.43
N LEU A 50 -5.55 14.44 -6.80
CA LEU A 50 -4.33 14.33 -5.99
C LEU A 50 -3.66 15.70 -5.76
N LYS A 51 -3.78 16.64 -6.71
CA LYS A 51 -3.26 18.00 -6.54
C LYS A 51 -3.79 18.70 -5.29
N GLU A 52 -5.08 18.51 -4.98
CA GLU A 52 -5.72 19.07 -3.78
C GLU A 52 -5.08 18.55 -2.50
N LEU A 53 -4.69 17.27 -2.50
CA LEU A 53 -3.98 16.64 -1.39
C LEU A 53 -2.55 17.20 -1.25
N LEU A 54 -1.85 17.41 -2.36
CA LEU A 54 -0.48 17.94 -2.39
C LEU A 54 -0.41 19.41 -1.94
N VAL A 55 -1.37 20.25 -2.36
CA VAL A 55 -1.43 21.69 -2.02
C VAL A 55 -1.57 21.95 -0.53
N GLN A 56 -2.06 20.97 0.24
CA GLN A 56 -2.11 21.12 1.70
C GLN A 56 -0.72 21.17 2.34
N GLU A 57 0.33 20.69 1.65
CA GLU A 57 1.74 20.71 2.10
C GLU A 57 1.98 20.16 3.52
N LYS A 58 1.06 19.35 4.03
CA LYS A 58 1.15 18.75 5.37
C LYS A 58 2.20 17.65 5.39
N GLU A 59 2.31 16.91 4.29
CA GLU A 59 3.01 15.63 4.25
C GLU A 59 3.84 15.41 3.00
N THR A 60 4.84 14.53 3.12
CA THR A 60 5.65 14.06 1.98
C THR A 60 5.35 12.62 1.60
N ILE A 61 4.54 11.93 2.40
CA ILE A 61 4.20 10.51 2.20
C ILE A 61 2.68 10.38 2.18
N PHE A 62 2.21 9.67 1.17
CA PHE A 62 0.81 9.41 0.96
C PHE A 62 0.61 7.92 0.77
N ARG A 63 -0.51 7.41 1.27
CA ARG A 63 -0.98 6.07 0.95
C ARG A 63 -1.53 6.08 -0.47
N PHE A 64 -1.33 4.98 -1.18
CA PHE A 64 -2.05 4.70 -2.41
C PHE A 64 -2.73 3.34 -2.34
N LEU A 65 -3.82 3.20 -3.08
CA LEU A 65 -4.56 1.97 -3.30
C LEU A 65 -4.94 1.91 -4.78
N VAL A 66 -4.72 0.77 -5.43
CA VAL A 66 -5.35 0.47 -6.72
C VAL A 66 -6.51 -0.48 -6.45
N ASP A 67 -7.73 -0.01 -6.65
CA ASP A 67 -8.92 -0.82 -6.43
C ASP A 67 -9.07 -1.94 -7.48
N THR A 68 -10.07 -2.80 -7.32
CA THR A 68 -10.33 -3.93 -8.22
C THR A 68 -10.69 -3.51 -9.64
N SER A 69 -11.17 -2.28 -9.83
CA SER A 69 -11.44 -1.68 -11.14
C SER A 69 -10.23 -1.01 -11.78
N GLY A 70 -9.07 -1.02 -11.11
CA GLY A 70 -7.82 -0.43 -11.58
C GLY A 70 -7.70 1.08 -11.33
N LYS A 71 -8.57 1.67 -10.50
CA LYS A 71 -8.50 3.10 -10.18
C LYS A 71 -7.55 3.35 -9.00
N LEU A 72 -6.76 4.40 -9.17
CA LEU A 72 -5.69 4.78 -8.25
C LEU A 72 -6.19 5.86 -7.31
N TRP A 73 -6.20 5.52 -6.03
CA TRP A 73 -6.68 6.34 -4.93
C TRP A 73 -5.54 6.71 -4.00
N PHE A 74 -5.63 7.89 -3.38
CA PHE A 74 -4.62 8.46 -2.49
C PHE A 74 -5.24 9.02 -1.21
N ALA A 75 -4.47 8.96 -0.13
CA ALA A 75 -4.81 9.60 1.14
C ALA A 75 -3.53 9.94 1.93
N PHE A 76 -3.65 10.75 2.97
CA PHE A 76 -2.54 10.98 3.90
C PHE A 76 -2.10 9.66 4.59
N GLU A 77 -0.85 9.61 5.02
CA GLU A 77 -0.38 8.57 5.93
C GLU A 77 -0.71 8.96 7.38
N THR A 78 -1.22 8.01 8.17
CA THR A 78 -1.53 8.24 9.59
C THR A 78 -0.27 8.65 10.35
N ARG A 79 -0.37 9.72 11.15
CA ARG A 79 0.65 10.19 12.10
C ARG A 79 0.00 10.49 13.44
N PRO A 80 0.77 10.60 14.55
CA PRO A 80 0.21 10.89 15.87
C PRO A 80 -0.75 12.10 15.94
N HIS A 81 -0.61 13.06 15.02
CA HIS A 81 -1.44 14.28 14.98
C HIS A 81 -2.35 14.38 13.75
N ASN A 82 -2.43 13.33 12.91
CA ASN A 82 -3.25 13.35 11.69
C ASN A 82 -4.00 12.03 11.55
N LYS A 83 -5.33 12.08 11.73
CA LYS A 83 -6.23 10.96 11.51
C LYS A 83 -6.40 10.78 10.00
N ALA A 84 -5.95 9.64 9.48
CA ALA A 84 -5.95 9.34 8.05
C ALA A 84 -6.29 7.87 7.83
N PRO A 85 -6.99 7.52 6.73
CA PRO A 85 -7.53 6.19 6.51
C PRO A 85 -6.42 5.16 6.36
N LYS A 86 -6.57 4.00 7.01
CA LYS A 86 -5.83 2.76 6.69
C LYS A 86 -6.04 2.36 5.24
N HIS A 87 -5.19 1.47 4.71
CA HIS A 87 -5.30 1.10 3.30
C HIS A 87 -6.64 0.43 3.03
N PHE A 88 -7.09 -0.47 3.91
CA PHE A 88 -8.41 -1.09 3.75
C PHE A 88 -9.52 -0.04 3.76
N GLN A 89 -9.40 0.99 4.61
CA GLN A 89 -10.41 2.03 4.70
C GLN A 89 -10.56 2.81 3.38
N MET A 90 -9.50 2.91 2.58
CA MET A 90 -9.57 3.57 1.26
C MET A 90 -10.44 2.81 0.24
N THR A 91 -10.76 1.53 0.48
CA THR A 91 -11.66 0.76 -0.40
C THR A 91 -13.09 1.30 -0.34
N GLY A 92 -13.59 1.54 0.87
CA GLY A 92 -15.00 1.82 1.16
C GLY A 92 -15.76 0.57 1.62
N ASP A 93 -15.10 -0.60 1.62
CA ASP A 93 -15.69 -1.88 1.99
C ASP A 93 -15.36 -2.25 3.45
N PRO A 94 -16.18 -3.09 4.10
CA PRO A 94 -15.85 -3.71 5.37
C PRO A 94 -14.50 -4.45 5.35
N LEU A 95 -13.83 -4.54 6.50
CA LEU A 95 -12.49 -5.14 6.61
C LEU A 95 -12.45 -6.58 6.06
N GLU A 96 -13.53 -7.35 6.26
CA GLU A 96 -13.65 -8.76 5.86
C GLU A 96 -13.68 -8.96 4.34
N THR A 97 -14.17 -7.96 3.60
CA THR A 97 -14.38 -8.04 2.15
C THR A 97 -13.46 -7.11 1.37
N ALA A 98 -12.82 -6.16 2.05
CA ALA A 98 -11.90 -5.20 1.46
C ALA A 98 -10.77 -5.94 0.71
N CYS A 99 -10.65 -5.63 -0.57
CA CYS A 99 -9.59 -6.16 -1.42
C CYS A 99 -9.09 -5.11 -2.42
N CYS A 100 -7.89 -5.33 -2.94
CA CYS A 100 -7.26 -4.42 -3.90
C CYS A 100 -6.33 -5.17 -4.86
N LEU A 101 -5.98 -4.52 -5.96
CA LEU A 101 -4.95 -5.02 -6.89
C LEU A 101 -3.54 -4.75 -6.36
N THR A 102 -3.37 -3.64 -5.65
CA THR A 102 -2.16 -3.33 -4.88
C THR A 102 -2.41 -2.18 -3.91
N ALA A 103 -1.61 -2.10 -2.87
CA ALA A 103 -1.59 -0.98 -1.93
C ALA A 103 -0.15 -0.60 -1.58
N GLY A 104 0.06 0.61 -1.08
CA GLY A 104 1.39 1.02 -0.68
C GLY A 104 1.53 2.49 -0.31
N ASN A 105 2.77 2.95 -0.30
CA ASN A 105 3.09 4.35 -0.04
C ASN A 105 3.83 4.96 -1.22
N ILE A 106 3.45 6.18 -1.58
CA ILE A 106 4.14 7.06 -2.50
C ILE A 106 4.75 8.22 -1.70
N LYS A 107 6.04 8.49 -1.90
CA LYS A 107 6.76 9.53 -1.17
C LYS A 107 7.39 10.53 -2.13
N PHE A 108 7.20 11.80 -1.84
CA PHE A 108 7.79 12.93 -2.53
C PHE A 108 9.07 13.41 -1.83
N LYS A 109 9.88 14.22 -2.53
CA LYS A 109 11.14 14.74 -1.97
C LYS A 109 10.88 15.75 -0.87
N ASP A 110 9.86 16.56 -1.05
CA ASP A 110 9.44 17.66 -0.22
C ASP A 110 7.91 17.77 -0.23
N LYS A 111 7.38 18.74 0.51
CA LYS A 111 5.94 18.93 0.74
C LYS A 111 5.20 19.50 -0.47
N SER A 112 5.91 20.11 -1.44
CA SER A 112 5.29 20.63 -2.67
C SER A 112 4.70 19.53 -3.55
N GLY A 113 5.12 18.28 -3.34
CA GLY A 113 4.64 17.15 -4.13
C GLY A 113 5.14 17.14 -5.58
N THR A 114 6.00 18.06 -5.98
CA THR A 114 6.41 18.23 -7.39
C THR A 114 7.32 17.11 -7.91
N THR A 115 8.10 16.49 -7.01
CA THR A 115 9.11 15.48 -7.38
C THR A 115 8.94 14.20 -6.59
N LEU A 116 8.66 13.11 -7.30
CA LEU A 116 8.59 11.76 -6.72
C LEU A 116 9.97 11.32 -6.18
N LYS A 117 10.01 10.85 -4.93
CA LYS A 117 11.21 10.30 -4.27
C LYS A 117 11.27 8.78 -4.37
N ASN A 118 10.19 8.08 -3.98
CA ASN A 118 10.12 6.61 -4.04
C ASN A 118 8.68 6.09 -3.89
N ILE A 119 8.45 4.86 -4.35
CA ILE A 119 7.21 4.11 -4.17
C ILE A 119 7.53 2.77 -3.49
N SER A 120 6.63 2.27 -2.65
CA SER A 120 6.78 0.98 -1.96
C SER A 120 5.44 0.26 -1.83
N HIS A 121 5.48 -1.06 -1.73
CA HIS A 121 4.30 -1.90 -1.48
C HIS A 121 4.00 -2.05 0.03
N ARG A 122 4.35 -1.03 0.83
CA ARG A 122 4.11 -1.04 2.27
C ARG A 122 2.62 -0.86 2.56
N SER A 123 1.94 -1.94 2.94
CA SER A 123 0.60 -1.88 3.53
C SER A 123 0.55 -2.85 4.71
N GLY A 124 0.09 -2.35 5.86
CA GLY A 124 -0.09 -3.17 7.07
C GLY A 124 -1.35 -4.05 7.02
N ASP A 125 -2.30 -3.73 6.14
CA ASP A 125 -3.57 -4.43 6.06
C ASP A 125 -3.53 -5.46 4.91
N PHE A 126 -3.05 -5.08 3.72
CA PHE A 126 -3.10 -5.94 2.53
C PHE A 126 -1.86 -6.79 2.26
N HIS A 127 -0.70 -6.43 2.82
CA HIS A 127 0.59 -7.09 2.56
C HIS A 127 0.88 -7.43 1.07
N PRO A 128 0.71 -6.48 0.13
CA PRO A 128 0.82 -6.78 -1.30
C PRO A 128 2.24 -7.21 -1.69
N SER A 129 2.32 -8.06 -2.72
CA SER A 129 3.61 -8.51 -3.26
C SER A 129 4.40 -7.38 -3.91
N PHE A 130 5.71 -7.52 -4.05
CA PHE A 130 6.50 -6.53 -4.80
C PHE A 130 6.03 -6.38 -6.26
N LEU A 131 5.66 -7.50 -6.90
CA LEU A 131 5.27 -7.53 -8.32
C LEU A 131 3.91 -6.85 -8.57
N SER A 132 3.05 -6.71 -7.56
CA SER A 132 1.78 -5.98 -7.71
C SER A 132 2.00 -4.48 -7.96
N LEU A 133 3.20 -3.94 -7.65
CA LEU A 133 3.54 -2.55 -8.00
C LEU A 133 3.54 -2.28 -9.50
N ARG A 134 3.47 -3.31 -10.36
CA ARG A 134 3.17 -3.14 -11.79
C ARG A 134 1.89 -2.32 -12.00
N TRP A 135 0.86 -2.51 -11.18
CA TRP A 135 -0.40 -1.77 -11.27
C TRP A 135 -0.19 -0.26 -11.13
N VAL A 136 0.42 0.19 -10.03
CA VAL A 136 0.67 1.62 -9.80
C VAL A 136 1.68 2.19 -10.81
N MET A 137 2.67 1.41 -11.24
CA MET A 137 3.62 1.85 -12.27
C MET A 137 2.95 2.05 -13.63
N ALA A 138 2.12 1.11 -14.06
CA ALA A 138 1.40 1.23 -15.32
C ALA A 138 0.40 2.39 -15.28
N ALA A 139 -0.36 2.53 -14.18
CA ALA A 139 -1.29 3.64 -14.00
C ALA A 139 -0.59 5.01 -14.08
N LEU A 140 0.54 5.20 -13.39
CA LEU A 140 1.27 6.48 -13.46
C LEU A 140 1.84 6.77 -14.85
N LEU A 141 2.32 5.76 -15.58
CA LEU A 141 2.89 5.95 -16.92
C LEU A 141 1.82 6.21 -17.99
N ILE A 142 0.66 5.54 -17.90
CA ILE A 142 -0.46 5.72 -18.85
C ILE A 142 -1.06 7.12 -18.71
N ASN A 143 -1.03 7.68 -17.51
CA ASN A 143 -1.65 8.97 -17.20
C ASN A 143 -0.60 10.06 -16.95
N GLU A 144 0.63 9.91 -17.50
CA GLU A 144 1.77 10.80 -17.23
C GLU A 144 1.46 12.28 -17.51
N ASP A 145 0.70 12.55 -18.58
CA ASP A 145 0.39 13.91 -19.03
C ASP A 145 -0.57 14.67 -18.11
N VAL A 146 -1.30 13.95 -17.25
CA VAL A 146 -2.28 14.52 -16.31
C VAL A 146 -1.82 14.42 -14.85
N LEU A 147 -0.59 13.95 -14.60
CA LEU A 147 -0.06 13.89 -13.24
C LEU A 147 0.17 15.30 -12.68
N PRO A 148 -0.17 15.55 -11.39
CA PRO A 148 0.14 16.82 -10.74
C PRO A 148 1.63 16.98 -10.37
N PHE A 149 2.48 16.04 -10.81
CA PHE A 149 3.91 16.01 -10.55
C PHE A 149 4.65 15.37 -11.73
N LYS A 150 5.95 15.62 -11.84
CA LYS A 150 6.78 15.03 -12.91
C LYS A 150 7.35 13.69 -12.48
N LEU A 151 7.28 12.69 -13.35
CA LEU A 151 8.02 11.45 -13.14
C LEU A 151 9.52 11.71 -13.32
N PRO A 152 10.37 11.32 -12.34
CA PRO A 152 11.81 11.52 -12.43
C PRO A 152 12.43 10.59 -13.47
N LYS A 153 13.58 11.00 -14.04
CA LYS A 153 14.38 10.17 -14.95
C LYS A 153 14.69 8.79 -14.38
N PHE A 154 14.87 8.70 -13.06
CA PHE A 154 15.05 7.46 -12.31
C PHE A 154 14.00 7.36 -11.20
N ILE A 155 13.18 6.32 -11.26
CA ILE A 155 12.18 6.02 -10.24
C ILE A 155 12.78 5.03 -9.26
N VAL A 156 12.62 5.32 -7.98
CA VAL A 156 13.08 4.45 -6.89
C VAL A 156 11.90 3.63 -6.38
N ILE A 157 12.02 2.31 -6.45
CA ILE A 157 11.04 1.38 -5.89
C ILE A 157 11.65 0.68 -4.68
N LYS A 158 10.94 0.65 -3.57
CA LYS A 158 11.35 -0.05 -2.35
C LYS A 158 10.56 -1.34 -2.19
N GLU A 159 11.31 -2.44 -2.20
CA GLU A 159 10.82 -3.76 -1.84
C GLU A 159 11.01 -3.97 -0.33
N ILE A 160 9.96 -4.44 0.35
CA ILE A 160 10.00 -4.82 1.75
C ILE A 160 9.94 -6.34 1.82
N ARG A 161 11.02 -6.95 2.30
CA ARG A 161 11.16 -8.40 2.40
C ARG A 161 11.85 -8.76 3.70
N ASN A 162 11.22 -9.62 4.51
CA ASN A 162 11.75 -10.06 5.81
C ASN A 162 12.21 -8.89 6.70
N ARG A 163 11.38 -7.85 6.82
CA ARG A 163 11.64 -6.59 7.55
C ARG A 163 12.82 -5.75 7.01
N LYS A 164 13.48 -6.18 5.93
CA LYS A 164 14.53 -5.42 5.24
C LYS A 164 13.95 -4.66 4.06
N ILE A 165 14.55 -3.51 3.77
CA ILE A 165 14.17 -2.66 2.64
C ILE A 165 15.25 -2.79 1.56
N TYR A 166 14.85 -3.24 0.37
CA TYR A 166 15.70 -3.29 -0.80
C TYR A 166 15.31 -2.16 -1.76
N ARG A 167 16.32 -1.43 -2.24
CA ARG A 167 16.12 -0.32 -3.16
C ARG A 167 16.39 -0.77 -4.59
N HIS A 168 15.41 -0.55 -5.44
CA HIS A 168 15.47 -0.74 -6.89
C HIS A 168 15.42 0.63 -7.56
N VAL A 169 16.29 0.87 -8.53
CA VAL A 169 16.35 2.14 -9.27
C VAL A 169 16.19 1.85 -10.74
N TRP A 170 15.12 2.34 -11.34
CA TRP A 170 14.77 2.06 -12.73
C TRP A 170 14.69 3.34 -13.52
N SER A 171 15.20 3.33 -14.75
CA SER A 171 15.05 4.48 -15.64
C SER A 171 13.63 4.57 -16.17
N LEU A 172 13.11 5.79 -16.29
CA LEU A 172 11.80 6.07 -16.86
C LEU A 172 11.71 5.52 -18.29
N ARG A 173 12.79 5.63 -19.08
CA ARG A 173 12.88 5.03 -20.43
C ARG A 173 12.60 3.52 -20.42
N LYS A 174 13.13 2.79 -19.45
CA LYS A 174 12.89 1.34 -19.36
C LYS A 174 11.45 1.03 -18.98
N LEU A 175 10.89 1.78 -18.03
CA LEU A 175 9.48 1.66 -17.63
C LEU A 175 8.53 1.94 -18.81
N LYS A 176 8.80 2.98 -19.61
CA LYS A 176 8.04 3.24 -20.84
C LYS A 176 8.19 2.12 -21.88
N LYS A 177 9.39 1.52 -22.03
CA LYS A 177 9.58 0.35 -22.91
C LYS A 177 8.77 -0.85 -22.44
N TRP A 178 8.69 -1.08 -21.12
CA TRP A 178 7.86 -2.11 -20.53
C TRP A 178 6.37 -1.86 -20.77
N LEU A 179 5.88 -0.64 -20.57
CA LEU A 179 4.49 -0.30 -20.90
C LEU A 179 4.15 -0.60 -22.37
N LYS A 180 5.06 -0.24 -23.30
CA LYS A 180 4.90 -0.53 -24.73
C LYS A 180 4.80 -2.02 -25.05
N SER A 181 5.35 -2.92 -24.24
CA SER A 181 5.30 -4.36 -24.53
C SER A 181 3.91 -4.96 -24.36
N PHE A 182 2.98 -4.26 -23.70
CA PHE A 182 1.59 -4.70 -23.51
C PHE A 182 0.57 -3.61 -23.85
N SER A 183 0.98 -2.52 -24.52
CA SER A 183 0.06 -1.43 -24.88
C SER A 183 -1.01 -1.82 -25.90
N HIS A 184 -0.85 -2.96 -26.57
CA HIS A 184 -1.86 -3.55 -27.45
C HIS A 184 -3.02 -4.22 -26.68
N ASN A 185 -2.88 -4.45 -25.37
CA ASN A 185 -3.97 -4.99 -24.56
C ASN A 185 -4.92 -3.86 -24.15
N GLU A 186 -5.86 -3.52 -25.02
CA GLU A 186 -6.78 -2.40 -24.82
C GLU A 186 -7.62 -2.51 -23.55
N ALA A 187 -8.08 -3.72 -23.21
CA ALA A 187 -8.88 -3.95 -22.01
C ALA A 187 -8.09 -3.54 -20.74
N LEU A 188 -6.84 -3.99 -20.63
CA LEU A 188 -5.97 -3.62 -19.52
C LEU A 188 -5.63 -2.13 -19.52
N ILE A 189 -5.32 -1.56 -20.68
CA ILE A 189 -5.01 -0.13 -20.80
C ILE A 189 -6.22 0.71 -20.38
N ASN A 190 -7.43 0.35 -20.80
CA ASN A 190 -8.66 1.04 -20.44
C ASN A 190 -8.97 0.91 -18.94
N GLN A 191 -8.70 -0.24 -18.34
CA GLN A 191 -8.81 -0.43 -16.89
C GLN A 191 -7.90 0.55 -16.12
N LEU A 192 -6.65 0.71 -16.59
CA LEU A 192 -5.61 1.55 -15.97
C LEU A 192 -5.73 3.06 -16.28
N ARG A 193 -6.53 3.45 -17.27
CA ARG A 193 -6.86 4.86 -17.51
C ARG A 193 -7.57 5.42 -16.28
N GLN A 194 -7.13 6.59 -15.84
CA GLN A 194 -7.72 7.30 -14.72
C GLN A 194 -8.60 8.40 -15.30
N PRO A 195 -9.92 8.18 -15.49
CA PRO A 195 -10.80 9.26 -15.87
C PRO A 195 -10.75 10.37 -14.81
N ASN A 196 -11.29 11.55 -15.12
CA ASN A 196 -11.36 12.69 -14.20
C ASN A 196 -12.37 12.41 -13.07
N LEU A 197 -12.02 11.47 -12.19
CA LEU A 197 -12.82 11.03 -11.06
C LEU A 197 -12.72 12.06 -9.95
N SER A 198 -13.84 12.38 -9.31
CA SER A 198 -13.85 13.14 -8.07
C SER A 198 -13.21 12.34 -6.92
N SER A 199 -12.83 13.06 -5.86
CA SER A 199 -12.57 12.43 -4.56
C SER A 199 -13.83 11.73 -4.04
N LYS A 200 -13.65 10.72 -3.21
CA LYS A 200 -14.74 10.03 -2.50
C LYS A 200 -14.56 10.19 -1.00
N THR A 201 -15.68 10.23 -0.27
CA THR A 201 -15.70 10.12 1.19
C THR A 201 -16.10 8.71 1.56
N VAL A 202 -15.32 8.07 2.42
CA VAL A 202 -15.60 6.74 2.96
C VAL A 202 -15.93 6.86 4.44
N HIS A 203 -16.95 6.13 4.87
CA HIS A 203 -17.45 6.17 6.24
C HIS A 203 -17.23 4.81 6.89
N TYR A 204 -16.66 4.79 8.09
CA TYR A 204 -16.49 3.58 8.88
C TYR A 204 -17.10 3.78 10.25
N GLU A 205 -17.82 2.77 10.71
CA GLU A 205 -18.32 2.71 12.07
C GLU A 205 -17.22 2.27 13.04
N ALA A 206 -17.46 2.51 14.33
CA ALA A 206 -16.56 2.06 15.38
C ALA A 206 -16.69 0.54 15.54
N THR A 207 -15.80 -0.23 14.91
CA THR A 207 -15.76 -1.69 15.10
C THR A 207 -14.90 -2.07 16.30
N LYS A 208 -15.53 -2.66 17.32
CA LYS A 208 -14.84 -3.40 18.40
C LYS A 208 -14.72 -4.86 17.98
N TYR A 209 -13.64 -5.24 17.31
CA TYR A 209 -13.30 -6.66 17.21
C TYR A 209 -12.62 -7.07 18.50
N LEU A 210 -13.22 -8.02 19.23
CA LEU A 210 -12.59 -8.67 20.37
C LEU A 210 -11.20 -9.17 19.93
N THR A 211 -10.16 -8.69 20.59
CA THR A 211 -8.91 -9.46 20.70
C THR A 211 -9.30 -10.84 21.19
N GLU A 212 -8.99 -11.88 20.41
CA GLU A 212 -9.18 -13.25 20.84
C GLU A 212 -8.73 -13.40 22.29
N THR A 213 -9.71 -13.82 23.08
CA THR A 213 -9.61 -14.21 24.46
C THR A 213 -8.34 -15.04 24.62
N THR A 214 -7.39 -14.56 25.43
CA THR A 214 -6.52 -15.47 26.16
C THR A 214 -7.42 -16.41 26.95
N ALA A 215 -7.72 -17.58 26.38
CA ALA A 215 -8.39 -18.66 27.07
C ALA A 215 -7.53 -19.13 28.27
N PRO A 216 -8.16 -19.64 29.33
CA PRO A 216 -7.63 -19.65 30.68
C PRO A 216 -6.68 -20.83 30.89
N LEU A 217 -5.53 -20.58 31.54
CA LEU A 217 -4.64 -21.64 31.99
C LEU A 217 -4.24 -21.40 33.45
N CYS A 218 -4.79 -22.29 34.28
CA CYS A 218 -4.23 -22.81 35.52
C CYS A 218 -4.07 -21.88 36.73
N ALA A 219 -5.05 -21.99 37.62
CA ALA A 219 -4.86 -22.42 39.01
C ALA A 219 -3.48 -22.12 39.63
N LYS A 220 -3.43 -21.13 40.52
CA LYS A 220 -2.57 -21.20 41.69
C LYS A 220 -3.38 -20.98 42.96
N LYS A 221 -3.56 -22.12 43.62
CA LYS A 221 -3.97 -22.35 45.00
C LYS A 221 -3.61 -21.20 45.94
N VAL A 222 -4.63 -20.79 46.70
CA VAL A 222 -4.49 -20.26 48.06
C VAL A 222 -3.61 -21.24 48.85
N LYS A 223 -2.49 -20.76 49.37
CA LYS A 223 -1.76 -21.45 50.44
C LYS A 223 -2.10 -20.75 51.75
N GLU A 224 -3.08 -21.30 52.44
CA GLU A 224 -3.11 -21.31 53.90
C GLU A 224 -1.82 -21.98 54.39
N TYR A 225 -1.11 -21.31 55.30
CA TYR A 225 -0.12 -21.94 56.16
C TYR A 225 -0.67 -21.90 57.59
N GLU A 226 -1.41 -22.93 57.96
CA GLU A 226 -1.48 -23.35 59.35
C GLU A 226 -0.17 -24.04 59.71
N LYS A 227 0.49 -23.49 60.74
CA LYS A 227 1.58 -24.14 61.47
C LYS A 227 0.95 -25.09 62.50
N ALA A 228 1.27 -26.37 62.41
CA ALA A 228 1.30 -27.33 63.51
C ALA A 228 2.62 -28.12 63.36
N VAL A 229 3.66 -27.83 64.15
CA VAL A 229 4.01 -28.39 65.48
C VAL A 229 4.83 -29.70 65.38
N ASN A 230 5.92 -29.73 66.16
CA ASN A 230 6.83 -30.84 66.55
C ASN A 230 8.00 -31.19 65.61
N TYR A 231 9.22 -30.74 65.96
CA TYR A 231 10.10 -31.36 66.97
C TYR A 231 10.92 -30.27 67.67
#